data_AF-A0A067TK65-F1
#
_entry.id   AF-A0A067TK65-F1
#
_cell.length_a   1.000
_cell.length_b   1.000
_cell.length_c   1.000
_cell.angle_alpha   90.00
_cell.angle_beta   90.00
_cell.angle_gamma   90.00
#
_symmetry.space_group_name_H-M   'P 1'
#
loop_
_entity.id
_entity.type
_entity.pdbx_description
1 polymer ?
#
loop_
_entity_poly.entity_id
_entity_poly.type
_entity_poly.pdbx_seq_one_letter_code
_entity_poly.pdbx_strand_id
1 'polypeptide(L)'
;MSALQRQIVQNKITRTSGTPGSEVVNLRTGATTAAKLQTRPPPLSSAFKGHIQFYGFSVNVDWVRKFTERHLGSELPNFSTTLFWFLQYLRAKSQYAEIGVKGAMIDSDTLSHATICEGLAGDAQVTIITLCAWDKASWDNRPTQAQVKIVSAIMEAEPQWFIDINTPDMYY
;
A
#
# COMPACT_ATOMS: atom_id res chain seq x y z
N MET A 1 -16.90 18.27 41.20
CA MET A 1 -16.22 17.80 39.97
C MET A 1 -15.05 18.72 39.69
N SER A 2 -13.84 18.31 39.32
CA SER A 2 -13.27 16.97 39.14
C SER A 2 -11.76 17.13 38.95
N ALA A 3 -11.00 16.33 39.69
CA ALA A 3 -9.74 15.64 39.36
C ALA A 3 -8.91 16.06 38.12
N LEU A 4 -8.44 17.31 38.08
CA LEU A 4 -7.38 17.75 37.14
C LEU A 4 -6.03 18.01 37.82
N GLN A 5 -5.83 17.54 39.06
CA GLN A 5 -4.61 17.82 39.84
C GLN A 5 -4.00 16.56 40.51
N ARG A 6 -4.14 15.38 39.88
CA ARG A 6 -3.42 14.17 40.30
C ARG A 6 -2.33 13.77 39.31
N GLN A 7 -1.46 14.72 38.96
CA GLN A 7 -0.28 14.39 38.13
C GLN A 7 0.96 15.22 38.45
N ILE A 8 1.18 15.58 39.72
CA ILE A 8 2.45 16.17 40.17
C ILE A 8 2.80 15.67 41.58
N VAL A 9 2.96 14.36 41.74
CA VAL A 9 3.68 13.81 42.90
C VAL A 9 4.48 12.61 42.44
N GLN A 10 5.56 12.86 41.70
CA GLN A 10 6.69 11.91 41.64
C GLN A 10 8.02 12.53 41.18
N ASN A 11 8.21 13.84 41.34
CA ASN A 11 9.54 14.45 41.23
C ASN A 11 9.90 15.12 42.56
N LYS A 12 10.27 14.28 43.53
CA LYS A 12 10.93 14.73 44.75
C LYS A 12 12.35 14.15 44.75
N ILE A 13 13.31 15.06 44.62
CA ILE A 13 14.69 14.96 45.09
C ILE A 13 15.61 14.05 44.25
N THR A 14 16.51 14.67 43.47
CA THR A 14 17.89 14.80 43.95
C THR A 14 18.47 16.11 43.43
N ARG A 15 18.80 16.99 44.36
CA ARG A 15 19.47 18.26 44.14
C ARG A 15 20.95 18.00 44.41
N THR A 16 21.79 17.99 43.38
CA THR A 16 23.24 18.07 43.52
C THR A 16 23.76 19.20 42.66
N SER A 17 24.35 20.16 43.34
CA SER A 17 25.12 21.29 42.85
C SER A 17 26.46 20.81 42.25
N GLY A 18 26.81 21.26 41.04
CA GLY A 18 28.17 21.13 40.50
C GLY A 18 28.29 21.33 38.99
N THR A 19 28.84 22.49 38.58
CA THR A 19 29.57 22.78 37.32
C THR A 19 28.78 22.84 35.98
N PRO A 20 28.94 23.91 35.16
CA PRO A 20 28.29 24.03 33.86
C PRO A 20 29.09 23.26 32.79
N GLY A 21 28.67 22.03 32.52
CA GLY A 21 29.07 21.27 31.34
C GLY A 21 27.82 20.77 30.66
N SER A 22 27.59 21.16 29.40
CA SER A 22 26.44 20.74 28.60
C SER A 22 26.37 19.21 28.50
N GLU A 23 25.46 18.60 29.23
CA GLU A 23 25.02 17.24 28.96
C GLU A 23 23.65 17.33 28.29
N VAL A 24 23.69 17.41 26.95
CA VAL A 24 22.51 17.25 26.11
C VAL A 24 22.04 15.82 26.31
N VAL A 25 21.02 15.64 27.16
CA VAL A 25 20.28 14.38 27.26
C VAL A 25 19.62 14.17 25.90
N ASN A 26 20.31 13.43 25.04
CA ASN A 26 19.78 12.91 23.80
C ASN A 26 18.64 11.95 24.14
N LEU A 27 17.42 12.49 24.22
CA LEU A 27 16.19 11.75 24.01
C LEU A 27 16.24 11.19 22.59
N ARG A 28 16.98 10.11 22.39
CA ARG A 28 16.80 9.21 21.25
C ARG A 28 15.46 8.53 21.48
N THR A 29 14.39 9.21 21.07
CA THR A 29 13.18 8.56 20.59
C THR A 29 13.64 7.58 19.50
N GLY A 30 13.84 6.33 19.88
CA GLY A 30 14.07 5.26 18.93
C GLY A 30 12.86 5.24 18.01
N ALA A 31 13.04 5.76 16.79
CA ALA A 31 12.08 5.55 15.72
C ALA A 31 12.04 4.04 15.49
N THR A 32 11.08 3.36 16.12
CA THR A 32 10.79 1.96 15.85
C THR A 32 10.42 1.91 14.37
N THR A 33 11.37 1.51 13.54
CA THR A 33 11.20 1.47 12.09
C THR A 33 10.02 0.53 11.84
N ALA A 34 8.91 1.08 11.34
CA ALA A 34 7.69 0.30 11.14
C ALA A 34 8.00 -0.94 10.27
N ALA A 35 7.51 -2.10 10.69
CA ALA A 35 7.84 -3.36 10.03
C ALA A 35 7.36 -3.34 8.56
N LYS A 36 8.30 -3.48 7.62
CA LYS A 36 8.01 -3.60 6.18
C LYS A 36 7.36 -4.95 5.85
N LEU A 37 6.59 -4.98 4.76
CA LEU A 37 6.03 -6.18 4.16
C LEU A 37 7.10 -7.28 4.03
N GLN A 38 6.75 -8.54 4.31
CA GLN A 38 7.69 -9.68 4.22
C GLN A 38 7.21 -10.78 3.28
N THR A 39 5.96 -10.71 2.81
CA THR A 39 5.37 -11.69 1.90
C THR A 39 6.15 -11.70 0.60
N ARG A 40 6.72 -12.84 0.21
CA ARG A 40 7.42 -13.02 -1.07
C ARG A 40 6.47 -13.63 -2.10
N PRO A 41 6.71 -13.43 -3.40
CA PRO A 41 5.90 -14.08 -4.42
C PRO A 41 6.13 -15.59 -4.46
N PRO A 42 5.14 -16.36 -4.93
CA PRO A 42 5.36 -17.75 -5.30
C PRO A 42 6.31 -17.83 -6.51
N PRO A 43 7.06 -18.93 -6.68
CA PRO A 43 7.88 -19.16 -7.86
C PRO A 43 7.04 -19.12 -9.15
N LEU A 44 7.56 -18.48 -10.19
CA LEU A 44 6.95 -18.48 -11.52
C LEU A 44 7.15 -19.82 -12.23
N SER A 45 6.13 -20.25 -12.97
CA SER A 45 6.27 -21.38 -13.91
C SER A 45 7.17 -20.98 -15.09
N SER A 46 7.68 -21.97 -15.82
CA SER A 46 8.53 -21.71 -17.00
C SER A 46 7.83 -20.90 -18.09
N ALA A 47 6.50 -20.94 -18.16
CA ALA A 47 5.71 -20.17 -19.11
C ALA A 47 5.80 -18.66 -18.87
N PHE A 48 6.07 -18.24 -17.62
CA PHE A 48 6.17 -16.83 -17.22
C PHE A 48 7.61 -16.41 -16.94
N LYS A 49 8.60 -17.07 -17.57
CA LYS A 49 10.00 -16.74 -17.35
C LYS A 49 10.30 -15.31 -17.80
N GLY A 50 10.84 -14.50 -16.90
CA GLY A 50 11.23 -13.11 -17.14
C GLY A 50 10.15 -12.08 -16.81
N HIS A 51 8.93 -12.54 -16.50
CA HIS A 51 7.84 -11.67 -16.04
C HIS A 51 8.12 -11.10 -14.64
N ILE A 52 7.55 -9.93 -14.38
CA ILE A 52 7.59 -9.28 -13.07
C ILE A 52 6.32 -9.67 -12.30
N GLN A 53 6.48 -9.95 -11.01
CA GLN A 53 5.33 -10.16 -10.13
C GLN A 53 5.00 -8.88 -9.36
N PHE A 54 3.73 -8.51 -9.31
CA PHE A 54 3.22 -7.37 -8.55
C PHE A 54 2.38 -7.85 -7.36
N TYR A 55 2.62 -7.29 -6.18
CA TYR A 55 1.77 -7.49 -5.01
C TYR A 55 0.73 -6.39 -4.96
N GLY A 56 -0.55 -6.73 -4.81
CA GLY A 56 -1.62 -5.74 -4.91
C GLY A 56 -3.02 -6.30 -4.82
N PHE A 57 -3.97 -5.59 -5.41
CA PHE A 57 -5.39 -5.92 -5.39
C PHE A 57 -5.96 -5.89 -6.80
N SER A 58 -6.77 -6.88 -7.15
CA SER A 58 -7.58 -6.82 -8.37
C SER A 58 -8.68 -5.77 -8.23
N VAL A 59 -8.93 -5.02 -9.29
CA VAL A 59 -9.95 -3.96 -9.29
C VAL A 59 -11.28 -4.51 -9.78
N ASN A 60 -12.33 -4.25 -9.00
CA ASN A 60 -13.71 -4.31 -9.45
C ASN A 60 -14.17 -2.89 -9.82
N VAL A 61 -14.45 -2.66 -11.10
CA VAL A 61 -14.80 -1.33 -11.66
C VAL A 61 -16.05 -0.77 -10.98
N ASP A 62 -17.08 -1.58 -10.81
CA ASP A 62 -18.36 -1.15 -10.23
C ASP A 62 -18.24 -0.81 -8.75
N TRP A 63 -17.47 -1.61 -8.00
CA TRP A 63 -17.20 -1.32 -6.60
C TRP A 63 -16.40 -0.03 -6.44
N VAL A 64 -15.35 0.20 -7.25
CA VAL A 64 -14.55 1.44 -7.18
C VAL A 64 -15.40 2.68 -7.53
N ARG A 65 -16.28 2.57 -8.53
CA ARG A 65 -17.24 3.64 -8.86
C ARG A 65 -18.16 3.95 -7.69
N LYS A 66 -18.84 2.94 -7.15
CA LYS A 66 -19.74 3.08 -5.98
C LYS A 66 -19.01 3.59 -4.74
N PHE A 67 -17.77 3.16 -4.51
CA PHE A 67 -16.94 3.67 -3.43
C PHE A 67 -16.69 5.17 -3.59
N THR A 68 -16.27 5.58 -4.78
CA THR A 68 -15.92 6.97 -5.08
C THR A 68 -17.14 7.89 -5.01
N GLU A 69 -18.26 7.46 -5.60
CA GLU A 69 -19.53 8.19 -5.55
C GLU A 69 -19.99 8.43 -4.11
N ARG A 70 -19.93 7.40 -3.24
CA ARG A 70 -20.27 7.55 -1.81
C ARG A 70 -19.41 8.58 -1.08
N HIS A 71 -18.15 8.77 -1.49
CA HIS A 71 -17.23 9.69 -0.83
C HIS A 71 -17.28 11.11 -1.41
N LEU A 72 -17.62 11.27 -2.69
CA LEU A 72 -17.71 12.57 -3.36
C LEU A 72 -19.13 13.15 -3.38
N GLY A 73 -20.16 12.30 -3.23
CA GLY A 73 -21.56 12.68 -3.40
C GLY A 73 -21.99 12.80 -4.86
N SER A 74 -21.15 12.39 -5.81
CA SER A 74 -21.45 12.40 -7.25
C SER A 74 -20.59 11.39 -8.02
N GLU A 75 -21.09 10.96 -9.18
CA GLU A 75 -20.35 10.11 -10.10
C GLU A 75 -19.30 10.93 -10.88
N LEU A 76 -18.14 10.31 -11.14
CA LEU A 76 -17.09 10.87 -11.97
C LEU A 76 -17.28 10.44 -13.45
N PRO A 77 -16.85 11.26 -14.43
CA PRO A 77 -17.27 11.12 -15.82
C PRO A 77 -16.82 9.84 -16.53
N ASN A 78 -15.75 9.18 -16.07
CA ASN A 78 -15.27 7.93 -16.64
C ASN A 78 -14.43 7.15 -15.61
N PHE A 79 -14.22 5.86 -15.89
CA PHE A 79 -13.50 4.98 -14.98
C PHE A 79 -12.05 5.40 -14.75
N SER A 80 -11.34 5.95 -15.75
CA SER A 80 -9.97 6.42 -15.58
C SER A 80 -9.88 7.55 -14.55
N THR A 81 -10.81 8.51 -14.60
CA THR A 81 -10.91 9.59 -13.61
C THR A 81 -11.27 9.04 -12.23
N THR A 82 -12.21 8.09 -12.14
CA THR A 82 -12.56 7.39 -10.89
C THR A 82 -11.35 6.68 -10.30
N LEU A 83 -10.62 5.92 -11.10
CA LEU A 83 -9.46 5.15 -10.67
C LEU A 83 -8.33 6.07 -10.21
N PHE A 84 -8.06 7.16 -10.92
CA PHE A 84 -7.06 8.13 -10.51
C PHE A 84 -7.42 8.80 -9.18
N TRP A 85 -8.67 9.21 -9.00
CA TRP A 85 -9.13 9.75 -7.72
C TRP A 85 -8.97 8.73 -6.59
N PHE A 86 -9.38 7.48 -6.84
CA PHE A 86 -9.30 6.41 -5.87
C PHE A 86 -7.86 6.08 -5.47
N LEU A 87 -6.90 6.09 -6.41
CA LEU A 87 -5.48 5.97 -6.11
C LEU A 87 -4.98 7.08 -5.19
N GLN A 88 -5.35 8.33 -5.47
CA GLN A 88 -4.97 9.46 -4.62
C GLN A 88 -5.55 9.32 -3.22
N TYR A 89 -6.80 8.85 -3.11
CA TYR A 89 -7.42 8.53 -1.83
C TYR A 89 -6.64 7.47 -1.05
N LEU A 90 -6.27 6.35 -1.70
CA LEU A 90 -5.47 5.30 -1.08
C LEU A 90 -4.10 5.79 -0.62
N ARG A 91 -3.38 6.54 -1.46
CA ARG A 91 -2.07 7.13 -1.13
C ARG A 91 -2.18 8.06 0.08
N ALA A 92 -3.21 8.90 0.12
CA ALA A 92 -3.43 9.84 1.22
C ALA A 92 -3.77 9.11 2.52
N LYS A 93 -4.66 8.11 2.49
CA LYS A 93 -5.09 7.38 3.70
C LYS A 93 -4.00 6.46 4.25
N SER A 94 -3.26 5.79 3.39
CA SER A 94 -2.17 4.90 3.79
C SER A 94 -0.85 5.64 4.03
N GLN A 95 -0.71 6.91 3.61
CA GLN A 95 0.57 7.62 3.60
C GLN A 95 1.67 6.83 2.85
N TYR A 96 1.29 6.15 1.76
CA TYR A 96 2.18 5.37 0.92
C TYR A 96 2.06 5.82 -0.54
N ALA A 97 3.09 6.53 -1.03
CA ALA A 97 3.04 7.20 -2.33
C ALA A 97 3.19 6.23 -3.53
N GLU A 98 3.88 5.12 -3.33
CA GLU A 98 4.23 4.17 -4.40
C GLU A 98 3.07 3.28 -4.86
N ILE A 99 1.85 3.46 -4.33
CA ILE A 99 0.66 2.76 -4.83
C ILE A 99 0.50 3.09 -6.30
N GLY A 100 0.38 2.08 -7.17
CA GLY A 100 0.31 2.23 -8.61
C GLY A 100 -0.86 1.48 -9.25
N VAL A 101 -0.92 1.53 -10.58
CA VAL A 101 -1.84 0.73 -11.39
C VAL A 101 -1.06 -0.02 -12.46
N LYS A 102 -1.40 -1.29 -12.66
CA LYS A 102 -0.88 -2.13 -13.74
C LYS A 102 -1.98 -3.02 -14.30
N GLY A 103 -1.76 -3.55 -15.50
CA GLY A 103 -2.47 -4.71 -16.01
C GLY A 103 -1.76 -5.98 -15.57
N ALA A 104 -2.51 -7.02 -15.27
CA ALA A 104 -2.00 -8.33 -14.91
C ALA A 104 -2.69 -9.44 -15.69
N MET A 105 -1.95 -10.53 -15.92
CA MET A 105 -2.45 -11.74 -16.55
C MET A 105 -3.50 -12.43 -15.67
N ILE A 106 -4.46 -13.09 -16.32
CA ILE A 106 -5.47 -13.93 -15.68
C ILE A 106 -4.89 -15.33 -15.53
N ASP A 107 -4.07 -15.53 -14.49
CA ASP A 107 -3.47 -16.84 -14.15
C ASP A 107 -3.99 -17.39 -12.81
N SER A 108 -4.93 -16.70 -12.17
CA SER A 108 -5.43 -17.06 -10.83
C SER A 108 -6.92 -17.40 -10.86
N ASP A 109 -7.24 -18.54 -10.24
CA ASP A 109 -8.62 -18.97 -9.96
C ASP A 109 -9.35 -18.03 -8.98
N THR A 110 -8.63 -17.08 -8.36
CA THR A 110 -9.11 -16.16 -7.31
C THR A 110 -9.62 -14.81 -7.83
N LEU A 111 -9.88 -14.67 -9.13
CA LEU A 111 -10.36 -13.41 -9.74
C LEU A 111 -11.90 -13.25 -9.74
N SER A 112 -12.63 -13.98 -8.89
CA SER A 112 -14.11 -14.01 -8.88
C SER A 112 -14.79 -12.65 -8.77
N HIS A 113 -14.08 -11.62 -8.28
CA HIS A 113 -14.59 -10.26 -8.14
C HIS A 113 -13.89 -9.23 -9.03
N ALA A 114 -12.88 -9.61 -9.81
CA ALA A 114 -12.16 -8.68 -10.67
C ALA A 114 -12.99 -8.35 -11.92
N THR A 115 -12.93 -7.10 -12.38
CA THR A 115 -13.43 -6.78 -13.71
C THR A 115 -12.36 -7.15 -14.74
N ILE A 116 -12.66 -8.15 -15.56
CA ILE A 116 -11.83 -8.53 -16.70
C ILE A 116 -11.98 -7.46 -17.79
N CYS A 117 -10.86 -7.01 -18.33
CA CYS A 117 -10.80 -6.08 -19.44
C CYS A 117 -9.99 -6.71 -20.57
N GLU A 118 -10.27 -6.30 -21.79
CA GLU A 118 -9.47 -6.68 -22.95
C GLU A 118 -8.26 -5.74 -23.07
N GLY A 119 -7.07 -6.32 -23.21
CA GLY A 119 -5.83 -5.60 -23.47
C GLY A 119 -5.73 -5.13 -24.92
N LEU A 120 -4.72 -4.32 -25.22
CA LEU A 120 -4.51 -3.78 -26.57
C LEU A 120 -4.27 -4.85 -27.64
N ALA A 121 -3.72 -6.00 -27.23
CA ALA A 121 -3.47 -7.14 -28.09
C ALA A 121 -4.66 -8.13 -28.18
N GLY A 122 -5.80 -7.81 -27.54
CA GLY A 122 -6.95 -8.72 -27.42
C GLY A 122 -6.85 -9.69 -26.25
N ASP A 123 -5.75 -9.66 -25.49
CA ASP A 123 -5.55 -10.56 -24.35
C ASP A 123 -6.40 -10.13 -23.15
N ALA A 124 -7.08 -11.10 -22.53
CA ALA A 124 -7.85 -10.86 -21.33
C ALA A 124 -6.91 -10.54 -20.16
N GLN A 125 -7.17 -9.42 -19.48
CA GLN A 125 -6.34 -8.91 -18.38
C GLN A 125 -7.20 -8.36 -17.25
N VAL A 126 -6.59 -8.17 -16.08
CA VAL A 126 -7.22 -7.48 -14.95
C VAL A 126 -6.44 -6.23 -14.60
N THR A 127 -7.16 -5.16 -14.28
CA THR A 127 -6.56 -3.96 -13.68
C THR A 127 -6.25 -4.26 -12.22
N ILE A 128 -5.02 -3.98 -11.79
CA ILE A 128 -4.59 -4.15 -10.40
C ILE A 128 -4.11 -2.82 -9.80
N ILE A 129 -4.42 -2.60 -8.53
CA ILE A 129 -3.78 -1.61 -7.68
C ILE A 129 -2.52 -2.24 -7.10
N THR A 130 -1.33 -1.73 -7.46
CA THR A 130 -0.05 -2.31 -7.03
C THR A 130 0.47 -1.64 -5.78
N LEU A 131 0.89 -2.43 -4.80
CA LEU A 131 1.61 -1.97 -3.62
C LEU A 131 3.12 -2.03 -3.82
N CYS A 132 3.63 -3.10 -4.42
CA CYS A 132 5.04 -3.22 -4.79
C CYS A 132 5.22 -4.27 -5.88
N ALA A 133 6.38 -4.26 -6.53
CA ALA A 133 6.82 -5.28 -7.44
C ALA A 133 7.91 -6.14 -6.79
N TRP A 134 8.09 -7.35 -7.32
CA TRP A 134 9.21 -8.22 -7.01
C TRP A 134 10.43 -7.88 -7.88
N ASP A 135 10.86 -6.64 -7.79
CA ASP A 135 12.12 -6.16 -8.31
C ASP A 135 12.87 -5.42 -7.19
N LYS A 136 14.18 -5.18 -7.38
CA LYS A 136 15.01 -4.59 -6.34
C LYS A 136 14.51 -3.20 -5.90
N ALA A 137 14.21 -2.33 -6.87
CA ALA A 137 13.88 -0.94 -6.58
C ALA A 137 12.53 -0.82 -5.86
N SER A 138 11.53 -1.57 -6.29
CA SER A 138 10.21 -1.58 -5.67
C SER A 138 10.22 -2.29 -4.32
N TRP A 139 10.95 -3.40 -4.19
CA TRP A 139 11.02 -4.14 -2.93
C TRP A 139 11.73 -3.37 -1.81
N ASP A 140 12.73 -2.56 -2.15
CA ASP A 140 13.38 -1.67 -1.17
C ASP A 140 12.40 -0.59 -0.65
N ASN A 141 11.48 -0.13 -1.50
CA ASN A 141 10.46 0.87 -1.18
C ASN A 141 9.11 0.29 -0.73
N ARG A 142 9.00 -1.04 -0.59
CA ARG A 142 7.75 -1.74 -0.24
C ARG A 142 7.06 -1.16 1.01
N PRO A 143 5.72 -1.28 1.11
CA PRO A 143 4.97 -0.69 2.20
C PRO A 143 5.28 -1.36 3.54
N THR A 144 4.97 -0.64 4.61
CA THR A 144 4.89 -1.20 5.95
C THR A 144 3.62 -2.02 6.13
N GLN A 145 3.62 -2.96 7.08
CA GLN A 145 2.44 -3.78 7.37
C GLN A 145 1.24 -2.94 7.83
N ALA A 146 1.47 -1.81 8.49
CA ALA A 146 0.40 -0.88 8.85
C ALA A 146 -0.24 -0.26 7.61
N GLN A 147 0.56 0.13 6.63
CA GLN A 147 0.07 0.70 5.37
C GLN A 147 -0.70 -0.35 4.56
N VAL A 148 -0.20 -1.59 4.48
CA VAL A 148 -0.92 -2.71 3.84
C VAL A 148 -2.29 -2.91 4.49
N LYS A 149 -2.36 -2.92 5.83
CA LYS A 149 -3.64 -3.07 6.55
C LYS A 149 -4.62 -1.94 6.26
N ILE A 150 -4.16 -0.69 6.18
CA ILE A 150 -5.03 0.44 5.82
C ILE A 150 -5.60 0.25 4.42
N VAL A 151 -4.76 -0.09 3.44
CA VAL A 151 -5.23 -0.31 2.07
C VAL A 151 -6.19 -1.50 2.00
N SER A 152 -5.87 -2.62 2.67
CA SER A 152 -6.71 -3.82 2.70
C SER A 152 -8.10 -3.53 3.31
N ALA A 153 -8.15 -2.74 4.37
CA ALA A 153 -9.40 -2.31 4.99
C ALA A 153 -10.24 -1.42 4.06
N ILE A 154 -9.62 -0.55 3.26
CA ILE A 154 -10.33 0.28 2.29
C ILE A 154 -10.81 -0.57 1.10
N MET A 155 -9.96 -1.47 0.60
CA MET A 155 -10.23 -2.35 -0.53
C MET A 155 -11.23 -3.46 -0.19
N GLU A 156 -11.52 -3.68 1.09
CA GLU A 156 -12.36 -4.79 1.58
C GLU A 156 -11.87 -6.16 1.06
N ALA A 157 -10.56 -6.30 0.87
CA ALA A 157 -9.91 -7.46 0.27
C ALA A 157 -8.49 -7.63 0.81
N GLU A 158 -7.92 -8.82 0.61
CA GLU A 158 -6.51 -9.10 0.92
C GLU A 158 -5.65 -8.98 -0.34
N PRO A 159 -4.41 -8.47 -0.24
CA PRO A 159 -3.54 -8.36 -1.39
C PRO A 159 -2.90 -9.70 -1.74
N GLN A 160 -2.75 -9.95 -3.04
CA GLN A 160 -2.14 -11.16 -3.60
C GLN A 160 -1.08 -10.81 -4.65
N TRP A 161 -0.35 -11.83 -5.10
CA TRP A 161 0.64 -11.70 -6.16
C TRP A 161 0.00 -11.91 -7.53
N PHE A 162 0.36 -11.04 -8.46
CA PHE A 162 -0.08 -11.04 -9.85
C PHE A 162 1.13 -11.09 -10.77
N ILE A 163 0.96 -11.66 -11.95
CA ILE A 163 1.98 -11.68 -13.00
C ILE A 163 1.66 -10.54 -13.97
N ASP A 164 2.67 -9.77 -14.33
CA ASP A 164 2.50 -8.67 -15.27
C ASP A 164 2.11 -9.13 -16.67
N ILE A 165 1.39 -8.28 -17.40
CA ILE A 165 1.01 -8.57 -18.78
C ILE A 165 2.14 -8.33 -19.79
N ASN A 166 3.09 -7.47 -19.45
CA ASN A 166 4.15 -7.08 -20.38
C ASN A 166 5.13 -8.24 -20.56
N THR A 167 5.55 -8.49 -21.79
CA THR A 167 6.70 -9.37 -22.04
C THR A 167 7.98 -8.73 -21.48
N PRO A 168 8.99 -9.52 -21.11
CA PRO A 168 10.25 -9.02 -20.58
C PRO A 168 10.92 -7.97 -21.48
N ASP A 169 10.70 -8.07 -22.81
CA ASP A 169 11.22 -7.18 -23.84
C ASP A 169 10.67 -5.75 -23.78
N MET A 170 9.63 -5.49 -22.96
CA MET A 170 9.05 -4.16 -22.77
C MET A 170 9.72 -3.36 -21.64
N TYR A 171 10.68 -3.97 -20.93
CA TYR A 171 11.41 -3.35 -19.81
C TYR A 171 12.89 -3.04 -20.14
N TYR A 172 13.34 -3.40 -21.34
CA TYR A 172 14.70 -3.20 -21.87
C TYR A 172 14.65 -2.58 -23.26
#